data_AF-A0A3D3UP44-F1
#
_entry.id   AF-A0A3D3UP44-F1
#
_cell.length_a   1.000
_cell.length_b   1.000
_cell.length_c   1.000
_cell.angle_alpha   90.00
_cell.angle_beta   90.00
_cell.angle_gamma   90.00
#
_symmetry.space_group_name_H-M   'P 1'
#
loop_
_entity.id
_entity.type
_entity.pdbx_description
1 polymer ?
#
loop_
_entity_poly.entity_id
_entity_poly.type
_entity_poly.pdbx_seq_one_letter_code
_entity_poly.pdbx_strand_id
1 'polypeptide(L)'
;MKAKATGLIGDYEDPQCIYDAQADKWRMLLCENHRGYKAVIRQSEKWDGPYEKIAGPVKVNSTGTQIQKIGQKYYALFGSADRKVYIYTYPDLEPAGELLIHRPPWNDETGTRIWPNVIPLPEGYPARYIALMMDRLNFPGMQGANWTYGAMYLYHAHPAGGDQLDYEYKSNQTGN
;
A
#
# COMPACT_ATOMS: atom_id res chain seq x y z
N MET A 1 -3.92 18.45 20.41
CA MET A 1 -3.71 16.98 20.46
C MET A 1 -2.36 16.69 21.10
N LYS A 2 -2.27 15.68 21.97
CA LYS A 2 -0.98 15.12 22.42
C LYS A 2 -0.79 13.79 21.71
N ALA A 3 0.34 13.61 21.03
CA ALA A 3 0.65 12.35 20.38
C ALA A 3 0.80 11.24 21.44
N LYS A 4 0.32 10.04 21.14
CA LYS A 4 0.41 8.86 22.00
C LYS A 4 0.96 7.71 21.16
N ALA A 5 1.92 6.98 21.72
CA ALA A 5 2.44 5.77 21.08
C ALA A 5 1.35 4.68 21.06
N THR A 6 1.32 3.88 19.99
CA THR A 6 0.41 2.74 19.85
C THR A 6 0.76 1.56 20.76
N GLY A 7 1.90 1.62 21.45
CA GLY A 7 2.40 0.55 22.32
C GLY A 7 3.00 -0.64 21.57
N LEU A 8 3.15 -0.55 20.24
CA LEU A 8 3.84 -1.56 19.46
C LEU A 8 5.35 -1.55 19.79
N ILE A 9 5.87 -2.70 20.21
CA ILE A 9 7.30 -2.91 20.49
C ILE A 9 7.85 -3.87 19.44
N GLY A 10 8.92 -3.47 18.75
CA GLY A 10 9.51 -4.22 17.65
C GLY A 10 10.09 -3.31 16.56
N ASP A 11 10.55 -3.94 15.48
CA ASP A 11 11.11 -3.29 14.32
C ASP A 11 10.04 -3.27 13.21
N TYR A 12 9.41 -2.11 13.05
CA TYR A 12 8.23 -1.90 12.21
C TYR A 12 8.44 -0.72 11.26
N GLU A 13 7.96 -0.84 10.03
CA GLU A 13 8.02 0.21 9.01
C GLU A 13 6.68 0.37 8.28
N ASP A 14 6.51 1.54 7.64
CA ASP A 14 5.48 1.84 6.65
C ASP A 14 4.03 1.47 7.04
N PRO A 15 3.53 1.86 8.23
CA PRO A 15 2.18 1.50 8.63
C PRO A 15 1.12 2.28 7.84
N GLN A 16 0.07 1.59 7.42
CA GLN A 16 -1.18 2.21 7.00
C GLN A 16 -2.33 1.66 7.84
N CYS A 17 -3.16 2.56 8.38
CA CYS A 17 -4.27 2.20 9.25
C CYS A 17 -5.60 2.68 8.64
N ILE A 18 -6.60 1.80 8.64
CA ILE A 18 -7.97 2.11 8.25
C ILE A 18 -8.94 1.62 9.33
N TYR A 19 -10.14 2.21 9.37
CA TYR A 19 -11.26 1.62 10.08
C TYR A 19 -12.07 0.75 9.11
N ASP A 20 -12.17 -0.54 9.43
CA ASP A 20 -12.94 -1.51 8.67
C ASP A 20 -14.32 -1.67 9.31
N ALA A 21 -15.30 -1.01 8.71
CA ALA A 21 -16.68 -1.00 9.21
C ALA A 21 -17.37 -2.37 9.14
N GLN A 22 -16.93 -3.30 8.28
CA GLN A 22 -17.52 -4.64 8.25
C GLN A 22 -17.06 -5.48 9.44
N ALA A 23 -15.79 -5.33 9.83
CA ALA A 23 -15.24 -5.99 11.00
C ALA A 23 -15.53 -5.25 12.32
N ASP A 24 -15.90 -3.97 12.24
CA ASP A 24 -15.93 -3.03 13.37
C ASP A 24 -14.58 -2.99 14.11
N LYS A 25 -13.48 -2.87 13.35
CA LYS A 25 -12.11 -2.82 13.88
C LYS A 25 -11.26 -1.79 13.17
N TRP A 26 -10.26 -1.28 13.89
CA TRP A 26 -9.10 -0.64 13.29
C TRP A 26 -8.13 -1.69 12.77
N ARG A 27 -7.66 -1.50 11.54
CA ARG A 27 -6.84 -2.45 10.79
C ARG A 27 -5.59 -1.76 10.33
N MET A 28 -4.45 -2.34 10.69
CA MET A 28 -3.14 -1.80 10.38
C MET A 28 -2.37 -2.81 9.54
N LEU A 29 -2.04 -2.43 8.31
CA LEU A 29 -1.03 -3.10 7.52
C LEU A 29 0.30 -2.42 7.78
N LEU A 30 1.36 -3.19 8.01
CA LEU A 30 2.70 -2.66 8.25
C LEU A 30 3.76 -3.71 7.90
N CYS A 31 5.00 -3.26 7.74
CA CYS A 31 6.17 -4.11 7.60
C CYS A 31 6.72 -4.48 8.99
N GLU A 32 6.89 -5.76 9.30
CA GLU A 32 7.50 -6.26 10.54
C GLU A 32 8.75 -7.08 10.21
N ASN A 33 9.85 -6.87 10.94
CA ASN A 33 11.09 -7.60 10.68
C ASN A 33 11.01 -9.06 11.14
N HIS A 34 10.87 -9.97 10.18
CA HIS A 34 10.90 -11.43 10.34
C HIS A 34 12.01 -12.02 9.46
N ARG A 35 13.27 -11.71 9.81
CA ARG A 35 14.45 -11.98 8.95
C ARG A 35 14.32 -11.26 7.60
N GLY A 36 14.03 -9.97 7.68
CA GLY A 36 13.62 -9.12 6.57
C GLY A 36 12.22 -8.56 6.82
N TYR A 37 11.92 -7.38 6.30
CA TYR A 37 10.62 -6.73 6.46
C TYR A 37 9.53 -7.47 5.69
N LYS A 38 8.51 -7.94 6.41
CA LYS A 38 7.37 -8.70 5.88
C LYS A 38 6.06 -8.01 6.25
N ALA A 39 5.11 -7.98 5.32
CA ALA A 39 3.78 -7.45 5.58
C ALA A 39 3.02 -8.32 6.60
N VAL A 40 2.38 -7.66 7.56
CA VAL A 40 1.48 -8.24 8.56
C VAL A 40 0.22 -7.38 8.67
N ILE A 41 -0.94 -8.00 8.94
CA ILE A 41 -2.14 -7.26 9.36
C ILE A 41 -2.27 -7.39 10.87
N ARG A 42 -2.49 -6.25 11.52
CA ARG A 42 -2.88 -6.15 12.91
C ARG A 42 -4.25 -5.51 13.06
N GLN A 43 -4.94 -5.79 14.17
CA GLN A 43 -6.26 -5.24 14.47
C GLN A 43 -6.31 -4.62 15.86
N SER A 44 -7.24 -3.68 16.06
CA SER A 44 -7.56 -3.13 17.37
C SER A 44 -9.03 -2.67 17.45
N GLU A 45 -9.56 -2.61 18.67
CA GLU A 45 -10.83 -1.94 18.98
C GLU A 45 -10.72 -0.41 18.90
N LYS A 46 -9.52 0.14 19.07
CA LYS A 46 -9.25 1.59 19.11
C LYS A 46 -8.19 1.97 18.09
N TRP A 47 -8.30 3.16 17.53
CA TRP A 47 -7.36 3.64 16.51
C TRP A 47 -5.91 3.70 17.03
N ASP A 48 -5.73 3.93 18.33
CA ASP A 48 -4.43 4.04 18.99
C ASP A 48 -3.99 2.77 19.74
N GLY A 49 -4.65 1.62 19.48
CA GLY A 49 -4.26 0.32 20.02
C GLY A 49 -4.90 -0.05 21.37
N PRO A 50 -4.47 -1.17 21.98
CA PRO A 50 -3.39 -2.06 21.54
C PRO A 50 -3.73 -2.83 20.24
N TYR A 51 -2.72 -3.16 19.45
CA TYR A 51 -2.87 -3.88 18.19
C TYR A 51 -2.37 -5.33 18.30
N GLU A 52 -3.22 -6.30 17.96
CA GLU A 52 -2.88 -7.71 17.86
C GLU A 52 -2.70 -8.16 16.40
N LYS A 53 -1.78 -9.09 16.15
CA LYS A 53 -1.54 -9.62 14.80
C LYS A 53 -2.61 -10.65 14.43
N ILE A 54 -3.16 -10.55 13.23
CA ILE A 54 -4.19 -11.48 12.72
C ILE A 54 -3.81 -12.18 11.41
N ALA A 55 -2.86 -11.65 10.64
CA ALA A 55 -2.37 -12.28 9.41
C ALA A 55 -0.90 -11.96 9.13
N GLY A 56 -0.27 -12.80 8.31
CA GLY A 56 1.17 -12.75 8.02
C GLY A 56 2.06 -13.32 9.15
N PRO A 57 3.39 -13.19 9.04
CA PRO A 57 4.11 -12.48 7.98
C PRO A 57 4.00 -13.17 6.62
N VAL A 58 3.91 -12.37 5.55
CA VAL A 58 4.04 -12.89 4.18
C VAL A 58 5.45 -13.44 3.94
N LYS A 59 5.61 -14.30 2.92
CA LYS A 59 6.91 -14.92 2.59
C LYS A 59 7.89 -13.95 1.93
N VAL A 60 7.38 -13.06 1.08
CA VAL A 60 8.16 -12.08 0.30
C VAL A 60 8.54 -10.86 1.14
N ASN A 61 9.54 -10.10 0.72
CA ASN A 61 9.83 -8.82 1.38
C ASN A 61 8.77 -7.77 1.04
N SER A 62 8.48 -6.90 1.99
CA SER A 62 7.56 -5.76 1.83
C SER A 62 8.25 -4.43 2.09
N THR A 63 7.83 -3.40 1.38
CA THR A 63 8.15 -1.99 1.62
C THR A 63 7.01 -1.15 1.11
N GLY A 64 6.65 -0.09 1.84
CA GLY A 64 5.54 0.79 1.51
C GLY A 64 4.21 0.04 1.48
N THR A 65 3.46 0.05 2.56
CA THR A 65 2.21 -0.73 2.62
C THR A 65 0.99 0.12 2.37
N GLN A 66 -0.01 -0.47 1.71
CA GLN A 66 -1.29 0.17 1.45
C GLN A 66 -2.42 -0.87 1.44
N ILE A 67 -3.38 -0.70 2.34
CA ILE A 67 -4.73 -1.23 2.22
C ILE A 67 -5.51 -0.28 1.30
N GLN A 68 -6.03 -0.82 0.19
CA GLN A 68 -6.81 -0.04 -0.77
C GLN A 68 -8.06 -0.80 -1.17
N LYS A 69 -9.20 -0.10 -1.19
CA LYS A 69 -10.43 -0.60 -1.78
C LYS A 69 -10.34 -0.49 -3.30
N ILE A 70 -10.54 -1.60 -4.00
CA ILE A 70 -10.61 -1.70 -5.46
C ILE A 70 -11.96 -2.35 -5.79
N GLY A 71 -12.84 -1.61 -6.46
CA GLY A 71 -14.25 -1.97 -6.56
C GLY A 71 -14.89 -1.99 -5.17
N GLN A 72 -15.47 -3.14 -4.80
CA GLN A 72 -16.10 -3.35 -3.49
C GLN A 72 -15.24 -4.15 -2.50
N LYS A 73 -14.00 -4.49 -2.86
CA LYS A 73 -13.13 -5.35 -2.05
C LYS A 73 -11.83 -4.63 -1.66
N TYR A 74 -11.37 -4.87 -0.44
CA TYR A 74 -10.07 -4.41 0.02
C TYR A 74 -8.96 -5.38 -0.40
N TYR A 75 -7.80 -4.80 -0.69
CA TYR A 75 -6.57 -5.52 -0.98
C TYR A 75 -5.42 -4.89 -0.19
N ALA A 76 -4.40 -5.70 0.10
CA ALA A 76 -3.13 -5.24 0.63
C ALA A 76 -2.10 -5.14 -0.51
N LEU A 77 -1.47 -3.98 -0.65
CA LEU A 77 -0.45 -3.70 -1.66
C LEU A 77 0.85 -3.35 -0.95
N PHE A 78 1.96 -3.83 -1.49
CA PHE A 78 3.29 -3.45 -1.03
C PHE A 78 4.35 -3.66 -2.11
N GLY A 79 5.35 -2.77 -2.14
CA GLY A 79 6.55 -2.95 -2.96
C GLY A 79 7.45 -4.04 -2.41
N SER A 80 8.36 -4.53 -3.25
CA SER A 80 9.30 -5.59 -2.87
C SER A 80 10.66 -5.43 -3.51
N ALA A 81 11.65 -6.11 -2.92
CA ALA A 81 12.96 -6.29 -3.51
C ALA A 81 12.89 -6.96 -4.89
N ASP A 82 11.84 -7.76 -5.12
CA ASP A 82 11.63 -8.61 -6.30
C ASP A 82 11.25 -7.84 -7.57
N ARG A 83 11.35 -6.49 -7.59
CA ARG A 83 10.93 -5.64 -8.71
C ARG A 83 9.43 -5.76 -9.00
N LYS A 84 8.63 -5.83 -7.93
CA LYS A 84 7.19 -6.03 -7.97
C LYS A 84 6.48 -5.17 -6.94
N VAL A 85 5.27 -4.75 -7.30
CA VAL A 85 4.25 -4.36 -6.33
C VAL A 85 3.30 -5.53 -6.20
N TYR A 86 3.37 -6.23 -5.07
CA TYR A 86 2.52 -7.36 -4.80
C TYR A 86 1.12 -6.91 -4.39
N ILE A 87 0.12 -7.69 -4.80
CA ILE A 87 -1.28 -7.54 -4.39
C ILE A 87 -1.65 -8.82 -3.65
N TYR A 88 -2.08 -8.65 -2.41
CA TYR A 88 -2.50 -9.71 -1.50
C TYR A 88 -3.94 -9.49 -1.09
N THR A 89 -4.64 -10.58 -0.74
CA THR A 89 -5.98 -10.49 -0.16
C THR A 89 -5.92 -9.75 1.18
N TYR A 90 -7.02 -9.09 1.51
CA TYR A 90 -7.23 -8.50 2.81
C TYR A 90 -8.45 -9.17 3.47
N PRO A 91 -8.41 -9.47 4.79
CA PRO A 91 -7.28 -9.25 5.69
C PRO A 91 -6.27 -10.41 5.72
N ASP A 92 -6.52 -11.52 5.03
CA ASP A 92 -5.81 -12.78 5.24
C ASP A 92 -4.36 -12.82 4.72
N LEU A 93 -3.97 -11.87 3.87
CA LEU A 93 -2.65 -11.80 3.24
C LEU A 93 -2.28 -13.08 2.45
N GLU A 94 -3.20 -13.54 1.60
CA GLU A 94 -2.91 -14.55 0.58
C GLU A 94 -2.54 -13.91 -0.77
N PRO A 95 -1.63 -14.48 -1.58
CA PRO A 95 -1.27 -13.92 -2.87
C PRO A 95 -2.48 -13.76 -3.79
N ALA A 96 -2.70 -12.56 -4.33
CA ALA A 96 -3.80 -12.25 -5.25
C ALA A 96 -3.32 -11.77 -6.64
N GLY A 97 -2.05 -11.35 -6.74
CA GLY A 97 -1.43 -10.95 -8.00
C GLY A 97 -0.32 -9.93 -7.81
N GLU A 98 -0.04 -9.17 -8.86
CA GLU A 98 0.91 -8.06 -8.86
C GLU A 98 0.36 -6.91 -9.70
N LEU A 99 0.73 -5.67 -9.35
CA LEU A 99 0.35 -4.51 -10.14
C LEU A 99 1.18 -4.48 -11.41
N LEU A 100 0.50 -4.50 -12.56
CA LEU A 100 1.15 -4.36 -13.87
C LEU A 100 1.46 -2.89 -14.12
N ILE A 101 2.75 -2.55 -14.14
CA ILE A 101 3.22 -1.18 -14.31
C ILE A 101 4.00 -1.09 -15.62
N HIS A 102 3.48 -0.32 -16.58
CA HIS A 102 4.22 -0.03 -17.80
C HIS A 102 5.34 0.97 -17.47
N ARG A 103 6.59 0.57 -17.71
CA ARG A 103 7.81 1.33 -17.35
C ARG A 103 7.87 1.64 -15.85
N PRO A 104 8.09 0.63 -15.00
CA PRO A 104 8.12 0.83 -13.55
C PRO A 104 9.23 1.80 -13.12
N PRO A 105 9.14 2.38 -11.90
CA PRO A 105 10.13 3.34 -11.39
C PRO A 105 11.45 2.67 -10.97
N TRP A 106 11.77 1.52 -11.56
CA TRP A 106 12.99 0.79 -11.31
C TRP A 106 13.56 0.17 -12.59
N ASN A 107 14.89 0.03 -12.63
CA ASN A 107 15.64 -0.69 -13.66
C ASN A 107 16.84 -1.41 -13.02
N ASP A 108 17.69 -2.05 -13.82
CA ASP A 108 18.84 -2.84 -13.33
C ASP A 108 19.83 -2.04 -12.46
N GLU A 109 19.82 -0.70 -12.55
CA GLU A 109 20.71 0.22 -11.85
C GLU A 109 20.07 0.89 -10.64
N THR A 110 18.74 0.78 -10.44
CA THR A 110 18.02 1.45 -9.36
C THR A 110 17.33 0.48 -8.40
N GLY A 111 17.13 0.94 -7.15
CA GLY A 111 16.38 0.19 -6.14
C GLY A 111 14.90 0.03 -6.48
N THR A 112 14.27 -0.97 -5.84
CA THR A 112 12.97 -1.54 -6.28
C THR A 112 11.88 -1.45 -5.22
N ARG A 113 12.29 -1.18 -3.97
CA ARG A 113 11.43 -1.11 -2.79
C ARG A 113 10.72 0.24 -2.74
N ILE A 114 9.58 0.35 -3.41
CA ILE A 114 8.82 1.59 -3.57
C ILE A 114 7.47 1.51 -2.86
N TRP A 115 6.81 2.66 -2.70
CA TRP A 115 5.46 2.73 -2.13
C TRP A 115 4.42 2.71 -3.25
N PRO A 116 3.41 1.82 -3.20
CA PRO A 116 2.52 1.58 -4.32
C PRO A 116 1.42 2.65 -4.52
N ASN A 117 1.22 3.55 -3.55
CA ASN A 117 0.10 4.51 -3.42
C ASN A 117 -0.88 4.56 -4.62
N VAL A 118 -1.81 3.62 -4.66
CA VAL A 118 -2.91 3.55 -5.64
C VAL A 118 -4.09 4.33 -5.10
N ILE A 119 -4.57 5.32 -5.84
CA ILE A 119 -5.61 6.26 -5.41
C ILE A 119 -6.81 6.12 -6.35
N PRO A 120 -7.98 5.71 -5.86
CA PRO A 120 -9.21 5.77 -6.65
C PRO A 120 -9.62 7.22 -6.87
N LEU A 121 -10.03 7.52 -8.10
CA LEU A 121 -10.55 8.82 -8.49
C LEU A 121 -12.08 8.77 -8.51
N PRO A 122 -12.76 9.91 -8.23
CA PRO A 122 -14.20 10.01 -8.36
C PRO A 122 -14.69 9.74 -9.79
N GLU A 123 -16.00 9.49 -9.90
CA GLU A 123 -16.68 9.44 -11.20
C GLU A 123 -16.46 10.72 -12.03
N GLY A 124 -16.26 10.55 -13.34
CA GLY A 124 -16.02 11.64 -14.28
C GLY A 124 -14.55 11.95 -14.56
N TYR A 125 -13.61 11.37 -13.80
CA TYR A 125 -12.18 11.45 -14.13
C TYR A 125 -11.81 10.51 -15.30
N PRO A 126 -10.81 10.88 -16.12
CA PRO A 126 -10.42 10.11 -17.32
C PRO A 126 -9.75 8.76 -17.00
N ALA A 127 -9.42 8.52 -15.73
CA ALA A 127 -8.94 7.25 -15.24
C ALA A 127 -9.59 6.97 -13.89
N ARG A 128 -9.97 5.71 -13.65
CA ARG A 128 -10.56 5.28 -12.38
C ARG A 128 -9.57 5.26 -11.22
N TYR A 129 -8.30 5.00 -11.49
CA TYR A 129 -7.24 5.03 -10.49
C TYR A 129 -6.01 5.72 -11.04
N ILE A 130 -5.28 6.37 -10.14
CA ILE A 130 -3.90 6.77 -10.36
C ILE A 130 -2.98 6.02 -9.40
N ALA A 131 -1.69 5.95 -9.70
CA ALA A 131 -0.69 5.53 -8.74
C ALA A 131 0.43 6.57 -8.66
N LEU A 132 0.85 6.88 -7.43
CA LEU A 132 1.98 7.75 -7.14
C LEU A 132 3.09 6.93 -6.51
N MET A 133 4.18 6.75 -7.26
CA MET A 133 5.33 5.97 -6.81
C MET A 133 6.58 6.82 -6.90
N MET A 134 7.62 6.42 -6.18
CA MET A 134 8.93 7.07 -6.24
C MET A 134 9.97 6.05 -6.68
N ASP A 135 10.97 6.46 -7.45
CA ASP A 135 12.15 5.62 -7.61
C ASP A 135 13.05 5.68 -6.37
N ARG A 136 14.11 4.87 -6.40
CA ARG A 136 15.12 4.75 -5.33
C ARG A 136 16.49 5.19 -5.85
N LEU A 137 16.53 6.21 -6.69
CA LEU A 137 17.79 6.82 -7.10
C LEU A 137 18.42 7.54 -5.91
N ASN A 138 19.71 7.27 -5.69
CA ASN A 138 20.48 8.01 -4.70
C ASN A 138 20.54 9.49 -5.04
N PHE A 139 20.47 10.33 -4.00
CA PHE A 139 20.79 11.74 -4.15
C PHE A 139 22.25 11.89 -4.64
N PRO A 140 22.56 12.85 -5.53
CA PRO A 140 23.91 13.03 -6.06
C PRO A 140 24.98 13.11 -4.96
N GLY A 141 26.05 12.32 -5.12
CA GLY A 141 27.16 12.24 -4.17
C GLY A 141 26.99 11.18 -3.06
N MET A 142 25.83 10.55 -2.91
CA MET A 142 25.66 9.43 -1.98
C MET A 142 26.25 8.14 -2.55
N GLN A 143 27.08 7.46 -1.75
CA GLN A 143 27.67 6.17 -2.08
C GLN A 143 26.90 5.01 -1.42
N GLY A 144 26.91 3.84 -2.07
CA GLY A 144 26.26 2.63 -1.56
C GLY A 144 24.74 2.63 -1.69
N ALA A 145 24.10 1.55 -1.26
CA ALA A 145 22.64 1.44 -1.24
C ALA A 145 22.06 2.31 -0.10
N ASN A 146 21.20 3.26 -0.44
CA ASN A 146 20.54 4.12 0.55
C ASN A 146 19.01 4.07 0.45
N TRP A 147 18.34 4.60 1.46
CA TRP A 147 16.88 4.70 1.57
C TRP A 147 16.38 6.07 1.15
N THR A 148 16.87 6.54 0.01
CA THR A 148 16.38 7.78 -0.61
C THR A 148 15.21 7.49 -1.53
N TYR A 149 14.32 8.47 -1.64
CA TYR A 149 13.26 8.52 -2.64
C TYR A 149 13.65 9.59 -3.66
N GLY A 150 13.70 9.22 -4.93
CA GLY A 150 14.09 10.12 -6.01
C GLY A 150 12.89 10.68 -6.73
N ALA A 151 12.82 10.48 -8.05
CA ALA A 151 11.76 11.07 -8.86
C ALA A 151 10.39 10.47 -8.52
N MET A 152 9.34 11.29 -8.61
CA MET A 152 7.96 10.86 -8.46
C MET A 152 7.36 10.53 -9.82
N TYR A 153 6.70 9.39 -9.90
CA TYR A 153 6.07 8.84 -11.08
C TYR A 153 4.56 8.81 -10.87
N LEU A 154 3.83 9.38 -11.83
CA LEU A 154 2.37 9.34 -11.88
C LEU A 154 1.95 8.34 -12.96
N TYR A 155 1.16 7.35 -12.56
CA TYR A 155 0.53 6.39 -13.45
C TYR A 155 -0.98 6.58 -13.44
N HIS A 156 -1.64 6.26 -14.55
CA HIS A 156 -3.09 6.14 -14.65
C HIS A 156 -3.45 4.72 -15.08
N ALA A 157 -4.47 4.13 -14.44
CA ALA A 157 -4.87 2.75 -14.70
C ALA A 157 -5.57 2.60 -16.06
N HIS A 158 -5.36 1.45 -16.70
CA HIS A 158 -6.07 1.01 -17.90
C HIS A 158 -6.72 -0.37 -17.64
N PRO A 159 -7.98 -0.42 -17.19
CA PRO A 159 -8.65 -1.68 -16.89
C PRO A 159 -8.88 -2.51 -18.17
N ALA A 160 -8.50 -3.80 -18.15
CA ALA A 160 -8.57 -4.69 -19.32
C ALA A 160 -9.99 -5.03 -19.82
N GLY A 161 -11.05 -4.54 -19.16
CA GLY A 161 -12.46 -4.78 -19.52
C GLY A 161 -13.32 -3.51 -19.61
N GLY A 162 -12.70 -2.32 -19.63
CA GLY A 162 -13.41 -1.05 -19.46
C GLY A 162 -13.80 -0.77 -18.01
N ASP A 163 -14.30 0.44 -17.75
CA ASP A 163 -14.78 0.85 -16.42
C ASP A 163 -16.15 0.21 -16.14
N GLN A 164 -16.18 -1.02 -15.61
CA GLN A 164 -17.42 -1.57 -15.05
C GLN A 164 -17.22 -2.19 -13.67
N LEU A 165 -17.73 -1.41 -12.70
CA LEU A 165 -18.28 -1.70 -11.37
C LEU A 165 -18.45 -0.32 -10.70
N ASP A 166 -19.40 -0.16 -9.77
CA ASP A 166 -19.57 1.06 -8.97
C ASP A 166 -18.21 1.60 -8.48
N TYR A 167 -18.02 2.92 -8.51
CA TYR A 167 -16.84 3.59 -7.93
C TYR A 167 -16.69 3.24 -6.44
N GLU A 168 -15.45 3.26 -5.94
CA GLU A 168 -15.11 2.87 -4.56
C GLU A 168 -15.88 3.69 -3.53
N TYR A 169 -16.12 4.96 -3.89
CA TYR A 169 -16.85 5.97 -3.15
C TYR A 169 -17.90 6.59 -4.07
N LYS A 170 -19.13 6.72 -3.57
CA LYS A 170 -20.19 7.40 -4.31
C LYS A 170 -19.84 8.87 -4.46
N SER A 171 -20.12 9.45 -5.62
CA SER A 171 -20.15 10.90 -5.75
C SER A 171 -21.28 11.41 -4.84
N ASN A 172 -20.96 12.25 -3.87
CA ASN A 172 -21.99 12.98 -3.13
C ASN A 172 -22.54 14.06 -4.07
N GLN A 173 -23.35 13.68 -5.06
CA GLN A 173 -24.19 14.63 -5.77
C GLN A 173 -25.35 15.03 -4.84
N THR A 174 -25.02 15.81 -3.81
CA THR A 174 -25.97 16.67 -3.11
C THR A 174 -25.46 18.09 -3.31
N GLY A 175 -25.90 18.71 -4.40
CA GLY A 175 -25.50 20.06 -4.77
C GLY A 175 -26.39 20.61 -5.89
N ASN A 176 -27.58 21.05 -5.46
CA ASN A 176 -28.58 21.92 -6.13
C ASN A 176 -29.13 21.53 -7.51
#